data_AF-A0AAD9KSC2-F1
#
_entry.id   AF-A0AAD9KSC2-F1
#
_cell.length_a   1.000
_cell.length_b   1.000
_cell.length_c   1.000
_cell.angle_alpha   90.00
_cell.angle_beta   90.00
_cell.angle_gamma   90.00
#
_symmetry.space_group_name_H-M   'P 1'
#
loop_
_entity.id
_entity.type
_entity.pdbx_description
1 polymer ?
#
loop_
_entity_poly.entity_id
_entity_poly.type
_entity_poly.pdbx_seq_one_letter_code
_entity_poly.pdbx_strand_id
1 'polypeptide(L)'
;MTPSLFVVSDTIYDEDVKRVVNAIITSRLDYCNALLYGTSTVNIARLQRIHNTAARLITGSPRSDSATPLLRELHWLPIVCRVDFKLLVFTYKAMHNDTPVYLCELVCPYQPTRTLRSANNNMLEVKRTRTKAGDCSFAVAAASLWNNLPTVITTGDNLTSFKRLLKKHLSPIAY
;
A
#
# COMPACT_ATOMS: atom_id res chain seq x y z
N MET A 1 -13.50 -47.05 -5.84
CA MET A 1 -12.78 -45.77 -5.94
C MET A 1 -13.79 -44.68 -6.25
N THR A 2 -14.44 -44.16 -5.22
CA THR A 2 -15.31 -42.98 -5.33
C THR A 2 -14.45 -41.76 -4.98
N PRO A 3 -14.33 -40.74 -5.86
CA PRO A 3 -13.69 -39.49 -5.48
C PRO A 3 -14.52 -38.86 -4.37
N SER A 4 -13.87 -38.45 -3.30
CA SER A 4 -14.47 -37.87 -2.10
C SER A 4 -15.16 -36.54 -2.41
N LEU A 5 -16.48 -36.50 -2.23
CA LEU A 5 -17.29 -35.27 -2.22
C LEU A 5 -16.80 -34.22 -1.19
N PHE A 6 -15.97 -34.62 -0.22
CA PHE A 6 -15.40 -33.76 0.82
C PHE A 6 -14.34 -32.77 0.32
N VAL A 7 -13.59 -33.08 -0.74
CA VAL A 7 -12.53 -32.16 -1.24
C VAL A 7 -13.13 -30.99 -2.03
N VAL A 8 -14.35 -31.18 -2.56
CA VAL A 8 -15.03 -30.17 -3.38
C VAL A 8 -15.74 -29.11 -2.52
N SER A 9 -16.18 -29.43 -1.29
CA SER A 9 -16.80 -28.43 -0.41
C SER A 9 -15.80 -27.41 0.12
N ASP A 10 -14.58 -27.84 0.47
CA ASP A 10 -13.57 -26.96 1.07
C ASP A 10 -13.03 -25.93 0.06
N THR A 11 -12.97 -26.30 -1.22
CA THR A 11 -12.50 -25.41 -2.30
C THR A 11 -13.57 -24.39 -2.73
N ILE A 12 -14.86 -24.75 -2.70
CA ILE A 12 -15.96 -23.81 -2.95
C ILE A 12 -16.12 -22.84 -1.77
N TYR A 13 -15.99 -23.35 -0.54
CA TYR A 13 -16.10 -22.54 0.68
C TYR A 13 -14.99 -21.49 0.78
N ASP A 14 -13.76 -21.82 0.39
CA ASP A 14 -12.62 -20.89 0.43
C ASP A 14 -12.83 -19.67 -0.49
N GLU A 15 -13.33 -19.87 -1.71
CA GLU A 15 -13.60 -18.76 -2.63
C GLU A 15 -14.76 -17.86 -2.18
N ASP A 16 -15.81 -18.43 -1.59
CA ASP A 16 -16.91 -17.66 -1.04
C ASP A 16 -16.51 -16.90 0.22
N VAL A 17 -15.71 -17.50 1.11
CA VAL A 17 -15.12 -16.82 2.27
C VAL A 17 -14.22 -15.67 1.82
N LYS A 18 -13.36 -15.87 0.81
CA LYS A 18 -12.55 -14.79 0.23
C LYS A 18 -13.41 -13.66 -0.28
N ARG A 19 -14.51 -13.94 -0.99
CA ARG A 19 -15.45 -12.91 -1.48
C ARG A 19 -16.06 -12.12 -0.33
N VAL A 20 -16.56 -12.80 0.70
CA VAL A 20 -17.20 -12.16 1.87
C VAL A 20 -16.18 -11.33 2.64
N VAL A 21 -15.00 -11.87 2.94
CA VAL A 21 -13.91 -11.16 3.60
C VAL A 21 -13.48 -9.94 2.80
N ASN A 22 -13.40 -10.07 1.47
CA ASN A 22 -13.05 -8.94 0.63
C ASN A 22 -14.13 -7.85 0.62
N ALA A 23 -15.39 -8.25 0.50
CA ALA A 23 -16.52 -7.33 0.47
C ALA A 23 -16.73 -6.59 1.80
N ILE A 24 -16.50 -7.25 2.94
CA ILE A 24 -16.80 -6.69 4.27
C ILE A 24 -15.57 -6.08 4.95
N ILE A 25 -14.43 -6.77 4.90
CA ILE A 25 -13.24 -6.39 5.68
C ILE A 25 -12.26 -5.62 4.81
N THR A 26 -11.78 -6.21 3.70
CA THR A 26 -10.70 -5.57 2.93
C THR A 26 -11.18 -4.30 2.23
N SER A 27 -12.42 -4.26 1.73
CA SER A 27 -13.03 -3.05 1.17
C SER A 27 -13.01 -1.87 2.15
N ARG A 28 -13.27 -2.11 3.44
CA ARG A 28 -13.26 -1.11 4.50
C ARG A 28 -11.84 -0.73 4.91
N LEU A 29 -10.92 -1.70 4.94
CA LEU A 29 -9.51 -1.45 5.24
C LEU A 29 -8.81 -0.66 4.13
N ASP A 30 -9.22 -0.83 2.87
CA ASP A 30 -8.64 -0.15 1.71
C ASP A 30 -9.36 1.18 1.37
N TYR A 31 -10.51 1.44 2.01
CA TYR A 31 -11.23 2.70 1.89
C TYR A 31 -10.45 3.83 2.57
N CYS A 32 -10.05 4.83 1.79
CA CYS A 32 -9.33 6.01 2.28
C CYS A 32 -8.08 5.73 3.14
N ASN A 33 -7.46 4.55 2.98
CA ASN A 33 -6.34 4.13 3.82
C ASN A 33 -5.10 5.03 3.72
N ALA A 34 -4.93 5.78 2.62
CA ALA A 34 -3.89 6.81 2.50
C ALA A 34 -3.97 7.88 3.61
N LEU A 35 -5.16 8.16 4.16
CA LEU A 35 -5.34 9.13 5.26
C LEU A 35 -4.80 8.62 6.60
N LEU A 36 -4.52 7.32 6.72
CA LEU A 36 -3.95 6.73 7.93
C LEU A 36 -2.44 6.97 8.03
N TYR A 37 -1.82 7.60 7.03
CA TYR A 37 -0.40 7.90 7.08
C TYR A 37 -0.07 8.77 8.29
N GLY A 38 0.96 8.35 9.05
CA GLY A 38 1.38 9.06 10.26
C GLY A 38 0.47 8.87 11.49
N THR A 39 -0.54 7.99 11.43
CA THR A 39 -1.32 7.63 12.62
C THR A 39 -0.45 6.91 13.66
N SER A 40 -0.93 6.87 14.92
CA SER A 40 -0.27 6.13 15.99
C SER A 40 -0.08 4.65 15.66
N THR A 41 1.04 4.09 16.14
CA THR A 41 1.35 2.65 16.00
C THR A 41 0.27 1.77 16.63
N VAL A 42 -0.43 2.26 17.66
CA VAL A 42 -1.57 1.59 18.29
C VAL A 42 -2.73 1.41 17.32
N ASN A 43 -3.08 2.44 16.54
CA ASN A 43 -4.14 2.35 15.54
C ASN A 43 -3.76 1.40 14.40
N ILE A 44 -2.53 1.48 13.90
CA ILE A 44 -2.00 0.54 12.91
C ILE A 44 -2.06 -0.89 13.45
N ALA A 45 -1.64 -1.13 14.69
CA ALA A 45 -1.65 -2.46 15.29
C ALA A 45 -3.08 -3.03 15.41
N ARG A 46 -4.08 -2.20 15.72
CA ARG A 46 -5.49 -2.61 15.73
C ARG A 46 -5.96 -3.05 14.34
N LEU A 47 -5.65 -2.27 13.30
CA LEU A 47 -5.99 -2.61 11.92
C LEU A 47 -5.25 -3.86 11.44
N GLN A 48 -3.97 -4.01 11.81
CA GLN A 48 -3.17 -5.19 11.48
C GLN A 48 -3.76 -6.45 12.13
N ARG A 49 -4.29 -6.38 13.35
CA ARG A 49 -4.98 -7.52 13.98
C ARG A 49 -6.22 -7.94 13.19
N ILE A 50 -7.03 -6.98 12.73
CA ILE A 50 -8.19 -7.27 11.87
C ILE A 50 -7.73 -7.92 10.56
N HIS A 51 -6.67 -7.38 9.96
CA HIS A 51 -6.10 -7.91 8.72
C HIS A 51 -5.57 -9.35 8.89
N ASN A 52 -4.88 -9.62 10.00
CA ASN A 52 -4.37 -10.94 10.35
C ASN A 52 -5.52 -11.94 10.59
N THR A 53 -6.59 -11.52 11.27
CA THR A 53 -7.77 -12.36 11.46
C THR A 53 -8.46 -12.67 10.14
N ALA A 54 -8.54 -11.69 9.23
CA ALA A 54 -9.08 -11.91 7.88
C ALA A 54 -8.25 -12.92 7.09
N ALA A 55 -6.92 -12.83 7.16
CA ALA A 55 -6.03 -13.79 6.53
C ALA A 55 -6.26 -15.22 7.08
N ARG A 56 -6.33 -15.37 8.41
CA ARG A 56 -6.62 -16.65 9.06
C ARG A 56 -7.98 -17.23 8.70
N LEU A 57 -9.00 -16.37 8.55
CA LEU A 57 -10.33 -16.80 8.17
C LEU A 57 -10.35 -17.38 6.75
N ILE A 58 -9.61 -16.77 5.84
CA ILE A 58 -9.45 -17.29 4.46
C ILE A 58 -8.64 -18.60 4.49
N THR A 59 -7.49 -18.63 5.17
CA THR A 59 -6.61 -19.81 5.16
C THR A 59 -7.07 -20.94 6.09
N GLY A 60 -8.19 -20.77 6.79
CA GLY A 60 -8.68 -21.74 7.79
C GLY A 60 -7.72 -21.97 8.96
N SER A 61 -6.76 -21.06 9.20
CA SER A 61 -5.69 -21.27 10.19
C SER A 61 -6.13 -20.91 11.61
N PRO A 62 -5.65 -21.62 12.64
CA PRO A 62 -6.01 -21.35 14.02
C PRO A 62 -5.52 -19.97 14.50
N ARG A 63 -6.17 -19.43 15.53
CA ARG A 63 -5.89 -18.08 16.08
C ARG A 63 -4.46 -17.92 16.62
N SER A 64 -3.83 -19.01 17.04
CA SER A 64 -2.46 -19.05 17.57
C SER A 64 -1.39 -18.90 16.49
N ASP A 65 -1.71 -19.22 15.24
CA ASP A 65 -0.70 -19.27 14.18
C ASP A 65 -0.18 -17.89 13.80
N SER A 66 1.10 -17.83 13.45
CA SER A 66 1.71 -16.61 12.97
C SER A 66 1.01 -16.15 11.69
N ALA A 67 0.61 -14.87 11.64
CA ALA A 67 -0.08 -14.32 10.48
C ALA A 67 0.87 -13.98 9.32
N THR A 68 2.16 -13.74 9.59
CA THR A 68 3.17 -13.40 8.58
C THR A 68 3.26 -14.41 7.43
N PRO A 69 3.38 -15.74 7.67
CA PRO A 69 3.39 -16.72 6.58
C PRO A 69 2.09 -16.70 5.77
N LEU A 70 0.94 -16.54 6.44
CA LEU A 70 -0.38 -16.49 5.78
C LEU A 70 -0.50 -15.27 4.86
N LEU A 71 -0.04 -14.11 5.33
CA LEU A 71 -0.02 -12.89 4.52
C LEU A 71 0.90 -13.03 3.29
N ARG A 72 2.01 -13.75 3.42
CA ARG A 72 2.93 -14.02 2.31
C ARG A 72 2.31 -14.95 1.27
N GLU A 73 1.64 -16.01 1.72
CA GLU A 73 0.89 -16.96 0.90
C GLU A 73 -0.23 -16.26 0.11
N LEU A 74 -0.99 -15.38 0.78
CA LEU A 74 -2.04 -14.58 0.15
C LEU A 74 -1.49 -13.41 -0.70
N HIS A 75 -0.18 -13.16 -0.69
CA HIS A 75 0.46 -11.98 -1.27
C HIS A 75 -0.12 -10.64 -0.77
N TRP A 76 -0.51 -10.56 0.50
CA TRP A 76 -1.15 -9.41 1.12
C TRP A 76 -0.17 -8.55 1.91
N LEU A 77 0.07 -7.32 1.45
CA LEU A 77 0.90 -6.36 2.19
C LEU A 77 0.32 -6.07 3.60
N PRO A 78 1.18 -5.99 4.64
CA PRO A 78 0.81 -5.43 5.94
C PRO A 78 0.24 -4.02 5.83
N ILE A 79 -0.54 -3.62 6.84
CA ILE A 79 -1.32 -2.38 6.81
C ILE A 79 -0.44 -1.15 6.61
N VAL A 80 0.73 -1.07 7.27
CA VAL A 80 1.66 0.07 7.09
C VAL A 80 2.06 0.21 5.62
N CYS A 81 2.51 -0.88 5.01
CA CYS A 81 2.91 -0.89 3.60
C CYS A 81 1.74 -0.63 2.64
N ARG A 82 0.50 -1.01 3.01
CA ARG A 82 -0.69 -0.68 2.21
C ARG A 82 -0.99 0.82 2.20
N VAL A 83 -0.80 1.49 3.34
CA VAL A 83 -0.95 2.95 3.43
C VAL A 83 0.07 3.63 2.52
N ASP A 84 1.35 3.25 2.62
CA ASP A 84 2.42 3.79 1.78
C ASP A 84 2.16 3.50 0.29
N PHE A 85 1.76 2.26 -0.03
CA PHE A 85 1.40 1.87 -1.39
C PHE A 85 0.30 2.75 -1.97
N LYS A 86 -0.77 3.01 -1.20
CA LYS A 86 -1.88 3.86 -1.65
C LYS A 86 -1.42 5.30 -1.85
N LEU A 87 -0.67 5.85 -0.89
CA LEU A 87 -0.16 7.21 -0.97
C LEU A 87 0.68 7.40 -2.23
N LEU A 88 1.62 6.49 -2.49
CA LEU A 88 2.50 6.51 -3.66
C LEU A 88 1.74 6.34 -4.99
N VAL A 89 0.67 5.54 -5.01
CA VAL A 89 -0.23 5.45 -6.18
C VAL A 89 -0.95 6.77 -6.43
N PHE A 90 -1.38 7.48 -5.39
CA PHE A 90 -1.93 8.83 -5.55
C PHE A 90 -0.87 9.80 -6.06
N THR A 91 0.36 9.75 -5.55
CA THR A 91 1.48 10.56 -6.02
C THR A 91 1.75 10.34 -7.51
N TYR A 92 1.82 9.07 -7.96
CA TYR A 92 2.02 8.74 -9.37
C TYR A 92 0.91 9.36 -10.23
N LYS A 93 -0.35 9.19 -9.83
CA LYS A 93 -1.47 9.76 -10.59
C LYS A 93 -1.44 11.29 -10.61
N ALA A 94 -1.11 11.92 -9.48
CA ALA A 94 -1.00 13.37 -9.40
C ALA A 94 0.10 13.91 -10.34
N MET A 95 1.24 13.20 -10.43
CA MET A 95 2.32 13.51 -11.38
C MET A 95 1.92 13.39 -12.85
N HIS A 96 0.96 12.51 -13.16
CA HIS A 96 0.45 12.29 -14.52
C HIS A 96 -0.84 13.06 -14.81
N ASN A 97 -1.26 13.96 -13.91
CA ASN A 97 -2.52 14.72 -14.02
C ASN A 97 -3.79 13.84 -14.05
N ASP A 98 -3.74 12.63 -13.48
CA ASP A 98 -4.84 11.67 -13.35
C ASP A 98 -5.62 11.82 -12.03
N THR A 99 -5.55 13.00 -11.41
CA THR A 99 -6.26 13.35 -10.17
C THR A 99 -6.86 14.76 -10.28
N PRO A 100 -7.79 15.14 -9.39
CA PRO A 100 -8.24 16.53 -9.31
C PRO A 100 -7.08 17.51 -9.19
N VAL A 101 -7.22 18.68 -9.83
CA VAL A 101 -6.16 19.71 -9.94
C VAL A 101 -5.55 20.06 -8.59
N TYR A 102 -6.37 20.18 -7.54
CA TYR A 102 -5.90 20.50 -6.19
C TYR A 102 -4.91 19.46 -5.62
N LEU A 103 -4.97 18.19 -6.04
CA LEU A 103 -3.98 17.17 -5.63
C LEU A 103 -2.70 17.27 -6.46
N CYS A 104 -2.81 17.56 -7.75
CA CYS A 104 -1.66 17.77 -8.63
C CYS A 104 -0.80 18.94 -8.13
N GLU A 105 -1.43 20.06 -7.75
CA GLU A 105 -0.74 21.24 -7.23
C GLU A 105 0.02 21.01 -5.92
N LEU A 106 -0.35 19.98 -5.16
CA LEU A 106 0.35 19.61 -3.92
C LEU A 106 1.65 18.83 -4.19
N VAL A 107 1.82 18.28 -5.38
CA VAL A 107 2.98 17.47 -5.78
C VAL A 107 3.86 18.30 -6.70
N CYS A 108 4.86 18.97 -6.12
CA CYS A 108 5.74 19.88 -6.86
C CYS A 108 7.01 19.13 -7.32
N PRO A 109 7.34 19.14 -8.63
CA PRO A 109 8.63 18.64 -9.11
C PRO A 109 9.80 19.40 -8.47
N TYR A 110 10.86 18.69 -8.13
CA TYR A 110 12.07 19.30 -7.59
C TYR A 110 12.82 20.05 -8.69
N GLN A 111 12.96 21.37 -8.53
CA GLN A 111 13.72 22.23 -9.43
C GLN A 111 14.95 22.80 -8.71
N PRO A 112 16.15 22.23 -8.92
CA PRO A 112 17.35 22.76 -8.28
C PRO A 112 17.77 24.08 -8.93
N THR A 113 18.26 25.03 -8.11
CA THR A 113 18.76 26.33 -8.57
C THR A 113 20.00 26.22 -9.48
N ARG A 114 20.69 25.08 -9.44
CA ARG A 114 21.86 24.76 -10.26
C ARG A 114 21.70 23.36 -10.84
N THR A 115 22.21 23.11 -12.04
CA THR A 115 22.18 21.79 -12.68
C THR A 115 23.02 20.79 -11.89
N LEU A 116 22.34 19.92 -11.13
CA LEU A 116 22.94 18.83 -10.35
C LEU A 116 22.63 17.49 -11.00
N ARG A 117 23.41 16.46 -10.68
CA ARG A 117 23.13 15.08 -11.15
C ARG A 117 21.76 14.56 -10.71
N SER A 118 21.18 15.09 -9.63
CA SER A 118 19.84 14.79 -9.14
C SER A 118 18.70 15.44 -9.93
N ALA A 119 18.99 16.41 -10.81
CA ALA A 119 17.97 17.13 -11.58
C ALA A 119 17.16 16.21 -12.51
N ASN A 120 17.76 15.09 -12.95
CA ASN A 120 17.12 14.14 -13.88
C ASN A 120 16.39 12.97 -13.20
N ASN A 121 16.27 12.95 -11.87
CA ASN A 121 15.76 11.78 -11.13
C ASN A 121 14.25 11.79 -10.83
N ASN A 122 13.43 12.60 -11.52
CA ASN A 122 11.99 12.73 -11.26
C ASN A 122 11.64 12.90 -9.77
N MET A 123 12.45 13.71 -9.07
CA MET A 123 12.28 13.95 -7.64
C MET A 123 11.19 14.99 -7.37
N LEU A 124 10.63 14.94 -6.16
CA LEU A 124 9.65 15.88 -5.67
C LEU A 124 10.25 16.83 -4.63
N GLU A 125 9.77 18.06 -4.59
CA GLU A 125 10.14 19.02 -3.56
C GLU A 125 9.51 18.62 -2.22
N VAL A 126 10.35 18.38 -1.22
CA VAL A 126 9.91 18.12 0.16
C VAL A 126 9.87 19.44 0.93
N LYS A 127 8.67 19.99 1.12
CA LYS A 127 8.46 21.22 1.90
C LYS A 127 8.81 20.97 3.37
N ARG A 128 9.53 21.92 3.99
CA ARG A 128 9.83 21.88 5.42
C ARG A 128 8.58 22.22 6.22
N THR A 129 8.29 21.43 7.27
CA THR A 129 7.21 21.73 8.20
C THR A 129 7.72 21.92 9.63
N ARG A 130 6.87 22.51 10.47
CA ARG A 130 7.17 22.77 11.89
C ARG A 130 6.52 21.76 12.83
N THR A 131 5.64 20.89 12.32
CA THR A 131 4.80 20.02 13.16
C THR A 131 4.75 18.61 12.57
N LYS A 132 4.60 17.60 13.44
CA LYS A 132 4.41 16.22 13.01
C LYS A 132 3.18 16.03 12.13
N ALA A 133 2.10 16.74 12.42
CA ALA A 133 0.91 16.73 11.57
C ALA A 133 1.20 17.28 10.16
N GLY A 134 2.04 18.32 10.05
CA GLY A 134 2.52 18.84 8.78
C GLY A 134 3.34 17.81 7.99
N ASP A 135 4.25 17.08 8.67
CA ASP A 135 5.03 16.00 8.06
C ASP A 135 4.13 14.89 7.50
N CYS A 136 2.95 14.67 8.10
CA CYS A 136 1.97 13.67 7.66
C CYS A 136 1.03 14.19 6.56
N SER A 137 1.10 15.48 6.20
CA SER A 137 0.28 16.02 5.12
C SER A 137 0.63 15.36 3.79
N PHE A 138 -0.37 15.24 2.89
CA PHE A 138 -0.18 14.60 1.60
C PHE A 138 1.03 15.16 0.84
N ALA A 139 1.15 16.49 0.74
CA ALA A 139 2.25 17.15 0.01
C ALA A 139 3.65 16.71 0.50
N VAL A 140 3.82 16.56 1.82
CA VAL A 140 5.13 16.25 2.42
C VAL A 140 5.38 14.75 2.43
N ALA A 141 4.39 13.97 2.87
CA ALA A 141 4.47 12.52 2.93
C ALA A 141 4.65 11.91 1.54
N ALA A 142 3.89 12.38 0.54
CA ALA A 142 4.00 11.92 -0.84
C ALA A 142 5.41 12.17 -1.39
N ALA A 143 5.94 13.38 -1.24
CA ALA A 143 7.27 13.74 -1.72
C ALA A 143 8.37 12.95 -1.00
N SER A 144 8.26 12.82 0.33
CA SER A 144 9.23 12.06 1.14
C SER A 144 9.27 10.59 0.76
N LEU A 145 8.12 9.91 0.67
CA LEU A 145 8.07 8.50 0.28
C LEU A 145 8.54 8.31 -1.17
N TRP A 146 8.12 9.18 -2.09
CA TRP A 146 8.48 9.09 -3.50
C TRP A 146 9.99 9.19 -3.71
N ASN A 147 10.65 10.15 -3.04
CA ASN A 147 12.08 10.36 -3.17
C ASN A 147 12.93 9.22 -2.57
N ASN A 148 12.33 8.38 -1.72
CA ASN A 148 12.97 7.18 -1.19
C ASN A 148 12.81 5.97 -2.12
N LEU A 149 12.04 6.07 -3.22
CA LEU A 149 11.89 4.97 -4.16
C LEU A 149 13.09 4.87 -5.12
N PRO A 150 13.49 3.65 -5.50
CA PRO A 150 14.40 3.43 -6.61
C PRO A 150 13.86 4.02 -7.92
N THR A 151 14.75 4.62 -8.72
CA THR A 151 14.41 5.23 -10.01
C THR A 151 13.71 4.26 -10.96
N VAL A 152 14.07 2.98 -10.93
CA VAL A 152 13.46 1.90 -11.72
C VAL A 152 11.93 1.81 -11.50
N ILE A 153 11.44 2.18 -10.32
CA ILE A 153 10.00 2.19 -10.01
C ILE A 153 9.35 3.46 -10.53
N THR A 154 10.00 4.61 -10.34
CA THR A 154 9.43 5.94 -10.66
C THR A 154 9.43 6.24 -12.16
N THR A 155 10.28 5.58 -12.95
CA THR A 155 10.29 5.68 -14.42
C THR A 155 9.32 4.72 -15.12
N GLY A 156 8.45 4.03 -14.38
CA GLY A 156 7.51 3.08 -14.99
C GLY A 156 6.51 3.77 -15.93
N ASP A 157 6.42 3.29 -17.18
CA ASP A 157 5.64 3.92 -18.26
C ASP A 157 4.13 3.97 -18.03
N ASN A 158 3.60 3.13 -17.13
CA ASN A 158 2.17 3.09 -16.84
C ASN A 158 1.87 2.69 -15.40
N LEU A 159 0.66 3.06 -14.94
CA LEU A 159 0.18 2.83 -13.58
C LEU A 159 0.21 1.35 -13.16
N THR A 160 -0.05 0.43 -14.08
CA THR A 160 -0.07 -1.01 -13.79
C THR A 160 1.33 -1.54 -13.49
N SER A 161 2.30 -1.18 -14.33
CA SER A 161 3.72 -1.47 -14.13
C SER A 161 4.23 -0.85 -12.83
N PHE A 162 3.89 0.42 -12.57
CA PHE A 162 4.24 1.12 -11.33
C PHE A 162 3.72 0.36 -10.09
N LYS A 163 2.42 0.04 -10.04
CA LYS A 163 1.81 -0.71 -8.93
C LYS A 163 2.49 -2.06 -8.70
N ARG A 164 2.79 -2.80 -9.77
CA ARG A 164 3.45 -4.11 -9.67
C ARG A 164 4.86 -3.99 -9.08
N LEU A 165 5.67 -3.06 -9.59
CA LEU A 165 7.04 -2.81 -9.12
C LEU A 165 7.04 -2.30 -7.67
N LEU A 166 6.12 -1.40 -7.35
CA LEU A 166 5.96 -0.87 -6.01
C LEU A 166 5.59 -1.95 -5.00
N LYS A 167 4.61 -2.82 -5.33
CA LYS A 167 4.26 -3.96 -4.46
C LYS A 167 5.46 -4.87 -4.25
N LYS A 168 6.23 -5.16 -5.30
CA LYS A 168 7.46 -5.98 -5.22
C LYS A 168 8.52 -5.32 -4.31
N HIS A 169 8.65 -4.00 -4.34
CA HIS A 169 9.60 -3.26 -3.50
C HIS A 169 9.18 -3.23 -2.03
N LEU A 170 7.88 -3.10 -1.75
CA LEU A 170 7.36 -3.03 -0.39
C LEU A 170 7.29 -4.39 0.31
N SER A 171 7.06 -5.49 -0.41
CA SER A 171 6.89 -6.83 0.20
C SER A 171 8.08 -7.29 1.07
N PRO A 172 9.36 -7.16 0.66
CA PRO A 172 10.51 -7.55 1.48
C PRO A 172 10.72 -6.69 2.73
N ILE A 173 10.27 -5.43 2.70
CA ILE A 173 10.35 -4.52 3.86
C ILE A 173 9.34 -4.93 4.93
N ALA A 174 8.28 -5.65 4.53
CA ALA A 174 7.12 -5.89 5.33
C ALA A 174 7.16 -7.18 6.16
N TYR A 175 8.07 -8.12 5.85
CA TYR A 175 8.17 -9.43 6.51
C TYR A 175 9.59 -9.84 6.84
#